data_AF-A0A443RX96-F1
#
_entry.id   AF-A0A443RX96-F1
#
_cell.length_a   1.000
_cell.length_b   1.000
_cell.length_c   1.000
_cell.angle_alpha   90.00
_cell.angle_beta   90.00
_cell.angle_gamma   90.00
#
_symmetry.space_group_name_H-M   'P 1'
#
loop_
_entity.id
_entity.type
_entity.pdbx_description
1 polymer ?
#
loop_
_entity_poly.entity_id
_entity_poly.type
_entity_poly.pdbx_seq_one_letter_code
_entity_poly.pdbx_strand_id
1 'polypeptide(L)'
;MEVIIPRNTKYPVKGTALFNNAYDDQTELLVQVLQGEFKFVDKNQLLGEFELKIPPKPRGTCKISISFEVNANGFLTVSATELSTGVEQKIEVKDLMQRFSDEEIKEMVKEAERQKVNELKNKARVVAKNDLHSFCFDLRKSLSGSKDFPNASSQQKLTLKQKVEETLYWVDANPTASHEQIKEKTRQIITERDSLRI
;
A
#
# COMPACT_ATOMS: atom_id res chain seq x y z
N MET A 1 5.79 -7.23 -3.51
CA MET A 1 5.78 -7.25 -4.98
C MET A 1 6.36 -5.93 -5.46
N GLU A 2 7.44 -5.97 -6.22
CA GLU A 2 8.08 -4.80 -6.79
C GLU A 2 8.00 -4.90 -8.32
N VAL A 3 7.62 -3.80 -8.98
CA VAL A 3 7.47 -3.76 -10.44
C VAL A 3 8.80 -3.34 -11.04
N ILE A 4 9.46 -4.27 -11.73
CA ILE A 4 10.79 -4.04 -12.32
C ILE A 4 10.71 -3.46 -13.72
N ILE A 5 9.79 -3.97 -14.55
CA ILE A 5 9.56 -3.49 -15.91
C ILE A 5 8.09 -3.05 -16.00
N PRO A 6 7.81 -1.75 -16.14
CA PRO A 6 6.45 -1.25 -16.33
C PRO A 6 5.84 -1.71 -17.66
N ARG A 7 4.52 -1.76 -17.72
CA ARG A 7 3.79 -2.05 -18.96
C ARG A 7 4.03 -0.99 -20.04
N ASN A 8 3.94 -1.41 -21.30
CA ASN A 8 4.16 -0.60 -22.50
C ASN A 8 5.59 -0.03 -22.62
N THR A 9 6.55 -0.62 -21.91
CA THR A 9 7.96 -0.27 -22.08
C THR A 9 8.46 -0.77 -23.44
N LYS A 10 9.20 0.08 -24.17
CA LYS A 10 9.76 -0.29 -25.47
C LYS A 10 10.90 -1.28 -25.29
N TYR A 11 10.91 -2.33 -26.11
CA TYR A 11 11.99 -3.32 -26.12
C TYR A 11 13.10 -2.90 -27.08
N PRO A 12 14.37 -3.26 -26.79
CA PRO A 12 14.86 -4.00 -25.63
C PRO A 12 14.92 -3.16 -24.34
N VAL A 13 14.73 -3.78 -23.18
CA VAL A 13 14.80 -3.10 -21.86
C VAL A 13 15.46 -3.97 -20.81
N LYS A 14 16.18 -3.32 -19.89
CA LYS A 14 16.73 -3.94 -18.67
C LYS A 14 16.29 -3.17 -17.44
N GLY A 15 15.78 -3.88 -16.44
CA GLY A 15 15.46 -3.34 -15.12
C GLY A 15 16.19 -4.13 -14.04
N THR A 16 16.67 -3.47 -13.00
CA THR A 16 17.39 -4.11 -11.89
C THR A 16 16.88 -3.55 -10.58
N ALA A 17 16.66 -4.42 -9.59
CA ALA A 17 16.33 -4.04 -8.22
C ALA A 17 17.20 -4.79 -7.22
N LEU A 18 17.42 -4.14 -6.08
CA LEU A 18 18.23 -4.67 -4.98
C LEU A 18 17.31 -5.08 -3.84
N PHE A 19 17.45 -6.33 -3.42
CA PHE A 19 16.73 -6.94 -2.31
C PHE A 19 17.68 -7.34 -1.21
N ASN A 20 17.14 -7.56 -0.01
CA ASN A 20 17.89 -8.12 1.10
C ASN A 20 17.23 -9.40 1.62
N ASN A 21 17.96 -10.22 2.37
CA ASN A 21 17.38 -11.38 3.05
C ASN A 21 16.31 -10.97 4.06
N ALA A 22 15.21 -11.72 4.08
CA ALA A 22 14.03 -11.43 4.89
C ALA A 22 14.16 -11.96 6.31
N TYR A 23 14.92 -13.04 6.50
CA TYR A 23 15.11 -13.74 7.78
C TYR A 23 16.58 -13.89 8.14
N ASP A 24 16.86 -14.03 9.43
CA ASP A 24 18.18 -14.42 9.93
C ASP A 24 18.53 -15.83 9.46
N ASP A 25 19.79 -16.04 9.09
CA ASP A 25 20.32 -17.33 8.64
C ASP A 25 19.52 -17.97 7.49
N GLN A 26 18.85 -17.14 6.69
CA GLN A 26 18.18 -17.59 5.48
C GLN A 26 19.22 -18.16 4.51
N THR A 27 19.05 -19.42 4.11
CA THR A 27 19.98 -20.14 3.22
C THR A 27 19.52 -20.18 1.77
N GLU A 28 18.22 -19.98 1.53
CA GLU A 28 17.60 -20.08 0.21
C GLU A 28 16.59 -18.95 0.02
N LEU A 29 16.56 -18.38 -1.19
CA LEU A 29 15.63 -17.35 -1.60
C LEU A 29 14.84 -17.85 -2.82
N LEU A 30 13.54 -18.03 -2.66
CA LEU A 30 12.63 -18.30 -3.77
C LEU A 30 12.30 -16.99 -4.51
N VAL A 31 12.68 -16.91 -5.77
CA VAL A 31 12.38 -15.79 -6.67
C VAL A 31 11.23 -16.19 -7.58
N GLN A 32 10.10 -15.49 -7.46
CA GLN A 32 8.92 -15.71 -8.29
C GLN A 32 8.77 -14.56 -9.30
N VAL A 33 8.67 -14.91 -10.57
CA VAL A 33 8.54 -13.98 -11.69
C VAL A 33 7.07 -13.94 -12.10
N LEU A 34 6.44 -12.78 -11.97
CA LEU A 34 5.01 -12.62 -12.25
C LEU A 34 4.75 -11.58 -13.34
N GLN A 35 3.66 -11.78 -14.08
CA GLN A 35 3.13 -10.85 -15.08
C GLN A 35 1.72 -10.40 -14.69
N GLY A 36 1.52 -9.10 -14.56
CA GLY A 36 0.22 -8.50 -14.31
C GLY A 36 0.30 -7.12 -13.67
N GLU A 37 -0.86 -6.49 -13.46
CA GLU A 37 -1.03 -5.12 -12.95
C GLU A 37 -1.57 -5.06 -11.51
N PHE A 38 -1.89 -6.22 -10.93
CA PHE A 38 -2.46 -6.27 -9.60
C PHE A 38 -1.37 -6.08 -8.53
N LYS A 39 -1.73 -5.43 -7.42
CA LYS A 39 -0.79 -5.25 -6.29
C LYS A 39 -0.49 -6.52 -5.51
N PHE A 40 -1.43 -7.47 -5.53
CA PHE A 40 -1.32 -8.73 -4.81
C PHE A 40 -0.86 -9.83 -5.77
N VAL A 41 0.07 -10.67 -5.31
CA VAL A 41 0.77 -11.68 -6.11
C VAL A 41 -0.18 -12.75 -6.67
N ASP A 42 -1.20 -13.12 -5.90
CA ASP A 42 -2.22 -14.14 -6.19
C ASP A 42 -3.08 -13.84 -7.43
N LYS A 43 -3.26 -12.57 -7.76
CA LYS A 43 -4.05 -12.15 -8.95
C LYS A 43 -3.20 -11.98 -10.21
N ASN A 44 -1.88 -12.09 -10.09
CA ASN A 44 -0.97 -11.99 -11.23
C ASN A 44 -0.57 -13.39 -11.71
N GLN A 45 -0.18 -13.48 -12.97
CA GLN A 45 0.20 -14.76 -13.57
C GLN A 45 1.65 -15.09 -13.25
N LEU A 46 1.91 -16.30 -12.74
CA LEU A 46 3.26 -16.80 -12.55
C LEU A 46 3.89 -17.17 -13.91
N LEU A 47 5.01 -16.55 -14.24
CA LEU A 47 5.80 -16.86 -15.43
C LEU A 47 6.83 -17.95 -15.18
N GLY A 48 7.39 -17.97 -13.97
CA GLY A 48 8.37 -18.95 -13.54
C GLY A 48 8.88 -18.62 -12.15
N GLU A 49 9.56 -19.57 -11.54
CA GLU A 49 10.21 -19.40 -10.24
C GLU A 49 11.52 -20.18 -10.20
N PHE A 50 12.44 -19.73 -9.35
CA PHE A 50 13.70 -20.42 -9.11
C PHE A 50 14.24 -20.06 -7.73
N GLU A 51 15.09 -20.94 -7.22
CA GLU A 51 15.74 -20.77 -5.92
C GLU A 51 17.18 -20.29 -6.11
N LEU A 52 17.55 -19.26 -5.34
CA LEU A 52 18.91 -18.78 -5.21
C LEU A 52 19.44 -19.19 -3.83
N LYS A 53 20.57 -19.90 -3.81
CA LYS A 53 21.29 -20.20 -2.57
C LYS A 53 22.01 -18.94 -2.08
N ILE A 54 21.79 -18.57 -0.83
CA ILE A 54 22.39 -17.41 -0.20
C ILE A 54 23.16 -17.82 1.07
N PRO A 55 24.25 -17.13 1.42
CA PRO A 55 24.99 -17.44 2.64
C PRO A 55 24.15 -17.08 3.88
N PRO A 56 24.20 -17.89 4.95
CA PRO A 56 23.49 -17.57 6.20
C PRO A 56 24.09 -16.30 6.79
N LYS A 57 23.25 -15.26 6.87
CA LYS A 57 23.61 -13.93 7.40
C LYS A 57 22.45 -13.36 8.22
N PRO A 58 22.72 -12.42 9.12
CA PRO A 58 21.67 -11.66 9.80
C PRO A 58 20.73 -10.99 8.80
N ARG A 59 19.47 -10.85 9.17
CA ARG A 59 18.41 -10.22 8.41
C ARG A 59 18.84 -8.86 7.86
N GLY A 60 18.54 -8.59 6.60
CA GLY A 60 18.82 -7.31 5.94
C GLY A 60 20.28 -7.08 5.55
N THR A 61 21.20 -8.03 5.81
CA THR A 61 22.63 -7.86 5.55
C THR A 61 23.04 -8.41 4.18
N CYS A 62 22.43 -9.51 3.76
CA CYS A 62 22.71 -10.13 2.46
C CYS A 62 22.06 -9.31 1.36
N LYS A 63 22.84 -8.83 0.37
CA LYS A 63 22.33 -8.04 -0.76
C LYS A 63 22.19 -8.91 -2.00
N ILE A 64 21.00 -8.92 -2.58
CA ILE A 64 20.67 -9.69 -3.77
C ILE A 64 20.27 -8.72 -4.88
N SER A 65 20.91 -8.80 -6.03
CA SER A 65 20.55 -8.04 -7.22
C SER A 65 19.70 -8.92 -8.14
N ILE A 66 18.48 -8.49 -8.42
CA ILE A 66 17.60 -9.17 -9.38
C ILE A 66 17.49 -8.30 -10.62
N SER A 67 17.86 -8.86 -11.77
CA SER A 67 17.81 -8.19 -13.07
C SER A 67 16.83 -8.88 -14.00
N PHE A 68 16.02 -8.07 -14.67
CA PHE A 68 15.08 -8.47 -15.70
C PHE A 68 15.53 -7.86 -17.02
N GLU A 69 15.72 -8.69 -18.03
CA GLU A 69 16.13 -8.27 -19.37
C GLU A 69 15.11 -8.81 -20.38
N VAL A 70 14.51 -7.91 -21.16
CA VAL A 70 13.58 -8.27 -22.24
C VAL A 70 14.20 -7.89 -23.56
N ASN A 71 14.40 -8.90 -24.40
CA ASN A 71 15.04 -8.76 -25.70
C ASN A 71 14.03 -8.26 -26.76
N ALA A 72 14.52 -7.83 -27.92
CA ALA A 72 13.67 -7.37 -29.03
C ALA A 72 12.64 -8.41 -29.49
N ASN A 73 12.94 -9.70 -29.29
CA ASN A 73 12.05 -10.82 -29.62
C ASN A 73 11.02 -11.14 -28.51
N GLY A 74 11.02 -10.41 -27.40
CA GLY A 74 10.12 -10.67 -26.26
C GLY A 74 10.53 -11.85 -25.38
N PHE A 75 11.78 -12.32 -25.46
CA PHE A 75 12.35 -13.26 -24.50
C PHE A 75 12.71 -12.52 -23.22
N LEU A 76 12.22 -13.01 -22.07
CA LEU A 76 12.54 -12.48 -20.76
C LEU A 76 13.60 -13.35 -20.09
N THR A 77 14.73 -12.74 -19.75
CA THR A 77 15.74 -13.33 -18.90
C THR A 77 15.66 -12.69 -17.53
N VAL A 78 15.50 -13.50 -16.49
CA VAL A 78 15.55 -13.04 -15.10
C VAL A 78 16.75 -13.68 -14.42
N SER A 79 17.64 -12.86 -13.88
CA SER A 79 18.78 -13.33 -13.09
C SER A 79 18.73 -12.75 -11.68
N ALA A 80 19.12 -13.55 -10.69
CA ALA A 80 19.34 -13.11 -9.32
C ALA A 80 20.78 -13.45 -8.92
N THR A 81 21.50 -12.45 -8.42
CA THR A 81 22.90 -12.57 -8.01
C THR A 81 23.05 -12.09 -6.57
N GLU A 82 23.63 -12.91 -5.71
CA GLU A 82 24.04 -12.45 -4.37
C GLU A 82 25.40 -11.75 -4.47
N LEU A 83 25.45 -10.50 -4.02
CA LEU A 83 26.58 -9.60 -4.32
C LEU A 83 27.87 -9.93 -3.55
N SER A 84 27.80 -10.66 -2.43
CA SER A 84 28.98 -10.97 -1.62
C SER A 84 29.74 -12.20 -2.12
N THR A 85 29.01 -13.23 -2.55
CA THR A 85 29.51 -14.54 -2.96
C THR A 85 29.59 -14.66 -4.48
N GLY A 86 28.84 -13.83 -5.22
CA GLY A 86 28.75 -13.90 -6.67
C GLY A 86 27.92 -15.09 -7.17
N VAL A 87 27.25 -15.83 -6.27
CA VAL A 87 26.34 -16.90 -6.67
C VAL A 87 25.19 -16.28 -7.47
N GLU A 88 25.02 -16.79 -8.68
CA GLU A 88 23.98 -16.35 -9.62
C GLU A 88 23.11 -17.53 -10.00
N GLN A 89 21.81 -17.29 -10.10
CA GLN A 89 20.87 -18.18 -10.73
C GLN A 89 19.99 -17.38 -11.69
N LYS A 90 19.64 -17.98 -12.83
CA LYS A 90 18.80 -17.33 -13.84
C LYS A 90 17.79 -18.28 -14.46
N ILE A 91 16.70 -17.71 -14.95
CA ILE A 91 15.70 -18.38 -15.78
C ILE A 91 15.46 -17.60 -17.06
N GLU A 92 15.11 -18.32 -18.12
CA GLU A 92 14.68 -17.74 -19.38
C GLU A 92 13.23 -18.12 -19.62
N VAL A 93 12.35 -17.13 -19.68
CA VAL A 93 10.94 -17.30 -20.01
C VAL A 93 10.76 -16.98 -21.49
N LYS A 94 10.49 -18.04 -22.26
CA LYS A 94 10.12 -17.92 -23.67
C LYS A 94 8.62 -17.61 -23.77
N ASP A 95 8.32 -16.65 -24.65
CA ASP A 95 6.96 -16.30 -25.07
C ASP A 95 6.10 -15.54 -24.04
N LEU A 96 6.37 -14.24 -23.93
CA LEU A 96 5.53 -13.29 -23.19
C LEU A 96 4.24 -12.90 -23.93
N MET A 97 4.15 -13.14 -25.25
CA MET A 97 3.14 -12.52 -26.11
C MET A 97 1.96 -13.45 -26.45
N GLN A 98 2.10 -14.77 -26.42
CA GLN A 98 1.01 -15.68 -26.79
C GLN A 98 0.10 -16.13 -25.63
N ARG A 99 0.30 -15.62 -24.40
CA ARG A 99 -0.42 -16.17 -23.22
C ARG A 99 -1.78 -15.54 -22.95
N PHE A 100 -2.08 -14.39 -23.52
CA PHE A 100 -3.36 -13.71 -23.35
C PHE A 100 -3.81 -13.08 -24.67
N SER A 101 -5.10 -13.14 -24.95
CA SER A 101 -5.70 -12.35 -26.02
C SER A 101 -5.70 -10.85 -25.70
N ASP A 102 -5.75 -10.00 -26.72
CA ASP A 102 -5.85 -8.55 -26.54
C ASP A 102 -7.08 -8.15 -25.72
N GLU A 103 -8.17 -8.91 -25.82
CA GLU A 103 -9.38 -8.74 -25.00
C GLU A 103 -9.13 -9.05 -23.52
N GLU A 104 -8.49 -10.18 -23.21
CA GLU A 104 -8.19 -10.56 -21.83
C GLU A 104 -7.25 -9.56 -21.16
N ILE A 105 -6.22 -9.08 -21.89
CA ILE A 105 -5.31 -8.05 -21.41
C ILE A 105 -6.09 -6.77 -21.06
N LYS A 106 -7.02 -6.34 -21.92
CA LYS A 106 -7.83 -5.13 -21.67
C LYS A 106 -8.72 -5.28 -20.44
N GLU A 107 -9.39 -6.41 -20.27
CA GLU A 107 -10.26 -6.62 -19.11
C GLU A 107 -9.45 -6.76 -17.81
N MET A 108 -8.31 -7.45 -17.81
CA MET A 108 -7.40 -7.51 -16.66
C MET A 108 -6.95 -6.12 -16.21
N VAL A 109 -6.60 -5.26 -17.16
CA VAL A 109 -6.13 -3.89 -16.87
C VAL A 109 -7.26 -3.03 -16.30
N LYS A 110 -8.44 -3.10 -16.92
CA LYS A 110 -9.62 -2.35 -16.48
C LYS A 110 -10.03 -2.76 -15.07
N GLU A 111 -9.95 -4.05 -14.74
CA GLU A 111 -10.21 -4.54 -13.39
C GLU A 111 -9.13 -4.10 -12.39
N ALA A 112 -7.86 -4.14 -12.78
CA ALA A 112 -6.76 -3.62 -11.95
C ALA A 112 -6.91 -2.10 -11.67
N GLU A 113 -7.31 -1.31 -12.67
CA GLU A 113 -7.60 0.12 -12.51
C GLU A 113 -8.78 0.36 -11.57
N ARG A 114 -9.88 -0.39 -11.71
CA ARG A 114 -11.03 -0.32 -10.80
C ARG A 114 -10.63 -0.63 -9.36
N GLN A 115 -9.83 -1.68 -9.15
CA GLN A 115 -9.33 -2.03 -7.82
C GLN A 115 -8.41 -0.94 -7.27
N LYS A 116 -7.50 -0.38 -8.08
CA LYS A 116 -6.65 0.73 -7.67
C LYS A 116 -7.47 1.96 -7.23
N VAL A 117 -8.52 2.29 -7.96
CA VAL A 117 -9.45 3.37 -7.58
C VAL A 117 -10.17 3.04 -6.27
N ASN A 118 -10.65 1.81 -6.11
CA ASN A 118 -11.33 1.38 -4.89
C ASN A 118 -10.39 1.38 -3.67
N GLU A 119 -9.14 0.95 -3.84
CA GLU A 119 -8.12 1.01 -2.80
C GLU A 119 -7.76 2.45 -2.43
N LEU A 120 -7.64 3.35 -3.39
CA LEU A 120 -7.41 4.78 -3.11
C LEU A 120 -8.58 5.38 -2.32
N LYS A 121 -9.83 5.04 -2.69
CA LYS A 121 -11.03 5.44 -1.94
C LYS A 121 -11.02 4.87 -0.52
N ASN A 122 -10.70 3.59 -0.37
CA ASN A 122 -10.61 2.95 0.95
C ASN A 122 -9.48 3.54 1.80
N LYS A 123 -8.32 3.82 1.21
CA LYS A 123 -7.20 4.47 1.90
C LYS A 123 -7.58 5.88 2.34
N ALA A 124 -8.19 6.68 1.46
CA ALA A 124 -8.69 8.02 1.80
C ALA A 124 -9.72 7.98 2.93
N ARG A 125 -10.64 7.00 2.90
CA ARG A 125 -11.60 6.77 3.98
C ARG A 125 -10.93 6.45 5.31
N VAL A 126 -9.97 5.52 5.33
CA VAL A 126 -9.25 5.12 6.54
C VAL A 126 -8.45 6.29 7.11
N VAL A 127 -7.78 7.06 6.26
CA VAL A 127 -7.06 8.29 6.67
C VAL A 127 -8.04 9.29 7.30
N ALA A 128 -9.15 9.60 6.63
CA ALA A 128 -10.16 10.52 7.17
C ALA A 128 -10.76 10.03 8.50
N LYS A 129 -10.97 8.71 8.65
CA LYS A 129 -11.42 8.10 9.91
C LYS A 129 -10.39 8.33 11.01
N ASN A 130 -9.12 8.05 10.74
CA ASN A 130 -8.04 8.23 11.71
C ASN A 130 -7.85 9.71 12.09
N ASP A 131 -7.94 10.61 11.11
CA ASP A 131 -7.87 12.05 11.33
C ASP A 131 -9.00 12.54 12.23
N LEU A 132 -10.24 12.10 11.97
CA LEU A 132 -11.39 12.42 12.82
C LEU A 132 -11.23 11.85 14.24
N HIS A 133 -10.76 10.60 14.37
CA HIS A 133 -10.52 9.98 15.66
C HIS A 133 -9.44 10.74 16.47
N SER A 134 -8.32 11.09 15.83
CA SER A 134 -7.27 11.91 16.44
C SER A 134 -7.82 13.26 16.88
N PHE A 135 -8.55 13.94 16.00
CA PHE A 135 -9.13 15.24 16.27
C PHE A 135 -10.12 15.21 17.45
N CYS A 136 -11.00 14.21 17.51
CA CYS A 136 -11.92 14.03 18.63
C CYS A 136 -11.17 13.78 19.95
N PHE A 137 -10.09 13.01 19.92
CA PHE A 137 -9.28 12.74 21.11
C PHE A 137 -8.53 13.99 21.61
N ASP A 138 -7.93 14.75 20.69
CA ASP A 138 -7.28 16.02 20.99
C ASP A 138 -8.30 17.02 21.56
N LEU A 139 -9.49 17.10 20.96
CA LEU A 139 -10.56 17.97 21.45
C LEU A 139 -11.07 17.56 22.84
N ARG A 140 -11.23 16.26 23.11
CA ARG A 140 -11.58 15.74 24.45
C ARG A 140 -10.54 16.13 25.50
N LYS A 141 -9.26 16.09 25.14
CA LYS A 141 -8.16 16.50 26.01
C LYS A 141 -8.18 18.01 26.26
N SER A 142 -8.34 18.82 25.21
CA SER A 142 -8.48 20.28 25.31
C SER A 142 -9.69 20.71 26.14
N LEU A 143 -10.83 20.02 26.01
CA LEU A 143 -12.03 20.31 26.81
C LEU A 143 -11.89 19.95 28.30
N SER A 144 -10.97 19.03 28.61
CA SER A 144 -10.61 18.70 29.99
C SER A 144 -9.60 19.70 30.58
N GLY A 145 -8.94 20.52 29.75
CA GLY A 145 -8.05 21.61 30.15
C GLY A 145 -8.77 22.96 30.19
N SER A 146 -8.31 23.87 31.08
CA SER A 146 -8.96 25.19 31.25
C SER A 146 -8.44 26.29 30.32
N LYS A 147 -7.40 26.05 29.51
CA LYS A 147 -6.70 27.09 28.74
C LYS A 147 -7.26 27.36 27.34
N ASP A 148 -7.84 26.36 26.68
CA ASP A 148 -8.22 26.45 25.25
C ASP A 148 -9.60 27.08 25.00
N PHE A 149 -10.42 27.21 26.05
CA PHE A 149 -11.78 27.75 26.00
C PHE A 149 -12.06 28.69 27.20
N PRO A 150 -11.49 29.91 27.20
CA PRO A 150 -11.58 30.84 28.32
C PRO A 150 -12.98 31.44 28.51
N ASN A 151 -13.76 31.62 27.43
CA ASN A 151 -15.09 32.25 27.46
C ASN A 151 -16.27 31.26 27.43
N ALA A 152 -16.01 29.97 27.25
CA ALA A 152 -17.08 28.98 27.13
C ALA A 152 -17.68 28.59 28.49
N SER A 153 -19.01 28.61 28.59
CA SER A 153 -19.73 28.15 29.78
C SER A 153 -19.54 26.66 30.04
N SER A 154 -19.70 26.24 31.30
CA SER A 154 -19.62 24.83 31.70
C SER A 154 -20.65 23.95 30.95
N GLN A 155 -21.83 24.49 30.66
CA GLN A 155 -22.86 23.78 29.87
C GLN A 155 -22.42 23.56 28.42
N GLN A 156 -21.86 24.56 27.75
CA GLN A 156 -21.45 24.39 26.36
C GLN A 156 -20.25 23.44 26.21
N LYS A 157 -19.31 23.46 27.17
CA LYS A 157 -18.21 22.48 27.25
C LYS A 157 -18.73 21.05 27.41
N LEU A 158 -19.79 20.87 28.20
CA LEU A 158 -20.43 19.57 28.39
C LEU A 158 -21.13 19.08 27.11
N THR A 159 -21.87 19.95 26.42
CA THR A 159 -22.52 19.62 25.15
C THR A 159 -21.53 19.19 24.08
N LEU A 160 -20.43 19.94 23.91
CA LEU A 160 -19.39 19.59 22.94
C LEU A 160 -18.70 18.26 23.31
N LYS A 161 -18.45 18.02 24.60
CA LYS A 161 -17.88 16.74 25.07
C LYS A 161 -18.81 15.57 24.75
N GLN A 162 -20.12 15.71 24.95
CA GLN A 162 -21.10 14.68 24.57
C GLN A 162 -21.10 14.44 23.06
N LYS A 163 -20.99 15.49 22.25
CA LYS A 163 -20.92 15.37 20.79
C LYS A 163 -19.67 14.65 20.31
N VAL A 164 -18.53 14.91 20.95
CA VAL A 164 -17.27 14.21 20.70
C VAL A 164 -17.41 12.72 20.98
N GLU A 165 -17.98 12.34 22.13
CA GLU A 165 -18.22 10.93 22.47
C GLU A 165 -19.22 10.26 21.49
N GLU A 166 -20.29 10.95 21.11
CA GLU A 166 -21.25 10.47 20.11
C GLU A 166 -20.56 10.22 18.75
N THR A 167 -19.67 11.11 18.36
CA THR A 167 -18.93 11.01 17.09
C THR A 167 -17.92 9.88 17.11
N LEU A 168 -17.20 9.69 18.22
CA LEU A 168 -16.30 8.55 18.41
C LEU A 168 -17.08 7.22 18.33
N TYR A 169 -18.19 7.13 19.06
CA TYR A 169 -19.06 5.95 19.01
C TYR A 169 -19.59 5.69 17.59
N TRP A 170 -20.03 6.73 16.89
CA TRP A 170 -20.51 6.59 15.51
C TRP A 170 -19.41 6.11 14.56
N VAL A 171 -18.19 6.62 14.69
CA VAL A 171 -17.04 6.22 13.86
C VAL A 171 -16.65 4.76 14.09
N ASP A 172 -16.79 4.26 15.31
CA ASP A 172 -16.50 2.87 15.66
C ASP A 172 -17.63 1.92 15.25
N ALA A 173 -18.88 2.34 15.43
CA ALA A 173 -20.06 1.59 15.02
C ALA A 173 -20.24 1.49 13.49
N ASN A 174 -19.61 2.38 12.72
CA ASN A 174 -19.73 2.43 11.25
C ASN A 174 -18.36 2.26 10.56
N PRO A 175 -17.74 1.06 10.62
CA PRO A 175 -16.43 0.81 10.01
C PRO A 175 -16.43 0.96 8.48
N THR A 176 -17.60 0.89 7.84
CA THR A 176 -17.78 1.00 6.39
C THR A 176 -18.24 2.39 5.93
N ALA A 177 -18.39 3.36 6.83
CA ALA A 177 -18.87 4.72 6.53
C ALA A 177 -18.15 5.35 5.33
N SER A 178 -18.88 6.04 4.46
CA SER A 178 -18.29 6.68 3.29
C SER A 178 -17.39 7.85 3.68
N HIS A 179 -16.44 8.18 2.81
CA HIS A 179 -15.56 9.35 2.99
C HIS A 179 -16.34 10.67 3.18
N GLU A 180 -17.48 10.79 2.51
CA GLU A 180 -18.36 11.96 2.63
C GLU A 180 -19.03 12.03 4.01
N GLN A 181 -19.52 10.89 4.52
CA GLN A 181 -20.13 10.83 5.85
C GLN A 181 -19.11 11.18 6.95
N ILE A 182 -17.87 10.70 6.83
CA ILE A 182 -16.80 11.04 7.77
C ILE A 182 -16.50 12.55 7.72
N LYS A 183 -16.35 13.13 6.52
CA LYS A 183 -16.11 14.57 6.35
C LYS A 183 -17.24 15.43 6.91
N GLU A 184 -18.48 15.01 6.74
CA GLU A 184 -19.63 15.73 7.27
C GLU A 184 -19.62 15.75 8.80
N LYS A 185 -19.33 14.61 9.44
CA LYS A 185 -19.14 14.53 10.89
C LYS A 185 -17.97 15.38 11.39
N THR A 186 -16.85 15.39 10.67
CA THR A 186 -15.72 16.27 10.98
C THR A 186 -16.12 17.75 10.92
N ARG A 187 -16.87 18.17 9.90
CA ARG A 187 -17.36 19.56 9.78
C ARG A 187 -18.28 19.95 10.93
N GLN A 188 -19.21 19.07 11.31
CA GLN A 188 -20.13 19.33 12.43
C GLN A 188 -19.36 19.60 13.74
N ILE A 189 -18.39 18.76 14.09
CA ILE A 189 -17.58 18.96 15.31
C ILE A 189 -16.73 20.25 15.21
N ILE A 190 -16.17 20.56 14.03
CA ILE A 190 -15.39 21.79 13.83
C ILE A 190 -16.26 23.03 14.03
N THR A 191 -17.46 23.06 13.44
CA THR A 191 -18.39 24.19 13.58
C THR A 191 -18.84 24.37 15.03
N GLU A 192 -19.15 23.29 15.74
CA GLU A 192 -19.51 23.34 17.17
C GLU A 192 -18.33 23.77 18.05
N ARG A 193 -17.10 23.38 17.71
CA ARG A 193 -15.89 23.86 18.41
C ARG A 193 -15.67 25.35 18.18
N ASP A 194 -15.82 25.82 16.95
CA ASP A 194 -15.50 27.20 16.59
C ASP A 194 -16.51 28.19 17.16
N SER A 195 -17.79 27.80 17.28
CA SER A 195 -18.80 28.59 18.00
C SER A 195 -18.54 28.74 19.50
N LEU A 196 -17.62 27.93 20.06
CA LEU A 196 -17.20 27.98 21.47
C LEU A 196 -15.92 28.76 21.73
N ARG A 197 -15.19 29.13 20.67
CA ARG A 197 -13.98 29.95 20.75
C ARG A 197 -14.24 31.44 20.59
N ILE A 198 -15.37 31.81 19.99
CA ILE A 198 -15.86 33.20 19.83
C ILE A 198 -16.56 33.61 21.12
#